data_AF-A0A3A5JWE5-F1
#
_entry.id   AF-A0A3A5JWE5-F1
#
_cell.length_a   1.000
_cell.length_b   1.000
_cell.length_c   1.000
_cell.angle_alpha   90.00
_cell.angle_beta   90.00
_cell.angle_gamma   90.00
#
_symmetry.space_group_name_H-M   'P 1'
#
loop_
_entity.id
_entity.type
_entity.pdbx_description
1 polymer ?
#
loop_
_entity_poly.entity_id
_entity_poly.type
_entity_poly.pdbx_seq_one_letter_code
_entity_poly.pdbx_strand_id
1 'polypeptide(L)' 'MKWDGHFQVASGVRKTKTKNDVPFRVTRFQNGDDLVFFPEKDRYFMIYSGNPEPDRCIVLSTSTYEITQLPRYEKPDV' A
#
# COMPACT_ATOMS: atom_id res chain seq x y z
N MET A 1 8.70 -5.18 -1.13
CA MET A 1 9.88 -4.41 -0.70
C MET A 1 10.46 -5.09 0.52
N LYS A 2 11.74 -5.47 0.48
CA LYS A 2 12.46 -6.10 1.60
C LYS A 2 13.21 -4.97 2.32
N TRP A 3 12.60 -4.37 3.34
CA TRP A 3 13.28 -3.38 4.19
C TRP A 3 13.97 -4.17 5.30
N ASP A 4 15.26 -4.45 5.15
CA ASP A 4 16.08 -5.04 6.22
C ASP A 4 15.53 -6.37 6.81
N GLY A 5 14.91 -7.19 5.97
CA GLY A 5 14.26 -8.45 6.39
C GLY A 5 12.82 -8.31 6.89
N HIS A 6 12.30 -7.08 7.02
CA HIS A 6 10.93 -6.80 7.39
C HIS A 6 10.09 -6.45 6.15
N PHE A 7 8.92 -7.07 6.04
CA PHE A 7 7.89 -6.69 5.08
C PHE A 7 6.77 -5.99 5.84
N GLN A 8 6.35 -4.81 5.37
CA GLN A 8 5.14 -4.20 5.89
C GLN A 8 3.94 -4.85 5.21
N VAL A 9 3.04 -5.43 6.02
CA VAL A 9 1.78 -5.98 5.53
C VAL A 9 0.75 -4.84 5.52
N ALA A 10 0.26 -4.51 4.33
CA ALA A 10 -0.85 -3.57 4.20
C ALA A 10 -2.11 -4.19 4.79
N SER A 11 -2.81 -3.45 5.67
CA SER A 11 -4.10 -3.84 6.23
C SER A 11 -5.26 -3.53 5.27
N GLY A 12 -5.04 -2.66 4.29
CA GLY A 12 -6.01 -2.36 3.24
C GLY A 12 -5.63 -1.16 2.39
N VAL A 13 -6.39 -0.94 1.31
CA VAL A 13 -6.25 0.21 0.43
C VAL A 13 -7.57 0.96 0.38
N ARG A 14 -7.53 2.26 0.70
CA ARG A 14 -8.67 3.18 0.56
C ARG A 14 -8.46 4.08 -0.65
N LYS A 15 -9.46 4.19 -1.51
CA LYS A 15 -9.50 5.18 -2.61
C LYS A 15 -10.32 6.38 -2.17
N THR A 16 -9.81 7.58 -2.42
CA THR A 16 -10.51 8.82 -2.06
C THR A 16 -10.01 9.97 -2.94
N LYS A 17 -10.40 11.20 -2.60
CA LYS A 17 -10.10 12.40 -3.37
C LYS A 17 -9.87 13.61 -2.46
N THR A 18 -9.03 14.53 -2.92
CA THR A 18 -8.81 15.81 -2.23
C THR A 18 -10.05 16.70 -2.33
N LYS A 19 -10.06 17.83 -1.60
CA LYS A 19 -11.13 18.84 -1.72
C LYS A 19 -11.28 19.40 -3.13
N ASN A 20 -10.21 19.39 -3.92
CA ASN A 20 -10.19 19.84 -5.32
C ASN A 20 -10.39 18.67 -6.30
N ASP A 21 -11.06 17.60 -5.87
CA ASP A 21 -11.43 16.41 -6.66
C ASP A 21 -10.26 15.56 -7.18
N VAL A 22 -9.01 15.87 -6.82
CA VAL A 22 -7.84 15.07 -7.24
C VAL A 22 -7.86 13.69 -6.56
N PRO A 23 -7.88 12.57 -7.32
CA PRO A 23 -7.93 11.23 -6.77
C PRO A 23 -6.59 10.81 -6.14
N PHE A 24 -6.67 10.08 -5.03
CA PHE A 24 -5.52 9.44 -4.40
C PHE A 24 -5.90 8.12 -3.71
N ARG A 25 -4.88 7.31 -3.45
CA ARG A 25 -5.01 6.03 -2.74
C ARG A 25 -4.21 6.11 -1.45
N VAL A 26 -4.73 5.51 -0.39
CA VAL A 26 -4.03 5.34 0.89
C VAL A 26 -3.92 3.86 1.16
N THR A 27 -2.69 3.36 1.25
CA THR A 27 -2.39 2.02 1.72
C THR A 27 -2.02 2.12 3.19
N ARG A 28 -2.83 1.54 4.08
CA ARG A 28 -2.58 1.56 5.51
C ARG A 28 -1.78 0.35 5.93
N PHE A 29 -0.79 0.53 6.80
CA PHE A 29 0.00 -0.55 7.37
C PHE A 29 -0.39 -0.84 8.82
N GLN A 30 -0.10 -2.05 9.29
CA GLN A 30 -0.48 -2.47 10.65
C GLN A 30 0.25 -1.70 11.75
N ASN A 31 1.45 -1.18 11.48
CA ASN A 31 2.21 -0.34 12.41
C ASN A 31 1.67 1.10 12.50
N GLY A 32 0.60 1.43 11.77
CA GLY A 32 -0.03 2.75 11.77
C GLY A 32 0.49 3.70 10.69
N ASP A 33 1.48 3.29 9.90
CA ASP A 33 1.96 4.08 8.76
C ASP A 33 0.93 4.10 7.63
N ASP A 34 0.94 5.16 6.85
CA ASP A 34 0.11 5.33 5.66
C ASP A 34 1.00 5.68 4.45
N LEU A 35 0.86 4.91 3.35
CA LEU A 35 1.43 5.26 2.05
C LEU A 35 0.33 5.88 1.17
N VAL A 36 0.52 7.15 0.82
CA VAL A 36 -0.36 7.91 -0.07
C VAL A 36 0.18 7.89 -1.49
N PHE A 37 -0.65 7.51 -2.45
CA PHE A 37 -0.30 7.47 -3.86
C PHE A 37 -1.27 8.33 -4.69
N PHE A 38 -0.71 9.28 -5.44
CA PHE A 38 -1.40 10.11 -6.42
C PHE A 38 -1.15 9.56 -7.83
N PRO A 39 -2.09 8.79 -8.41
CA PRO A 39 -1.88 8.08 -9.67
C PRO A 39 -1.64 9.01 -10.86
N GLU A 40 -2.31 10.15 -10.92
CA GLU A 40 -2.20 11.09 -12.05
C GLU A 40 -0.81 11.72 -12.17
N LYS A 41 -0.09 11.82 -11.04
CA LYS A 41 1.22 12.47 -10.97
C LYS A 41 2.36 11.47 -10.77
N ASP A 42 2.02 10.19 -10.62
CA ASP A 42 2.92 9.12 -10.19
C ASP A 42 3.74 9.52 -8.94
N ARG A 43 3.05 10.02 -7.91
CA ARG A 43 3.70 10.52 -6.68
C ARG A 43 3.30 9.71 -5.47
N TYR A 44 4.31 9.39 -4.68
CA TYR A 44 4.19 8.65 -3.43
C TYR A 44 4.60 9.54 -2.26
N PHE A 45 3.86 9.45 -1.17
CA PHE A 45 4.19 10.07 0.11
C PHE A 45 4.01 9.05 1.24
N MET A 46 5.00 8.94 2.12
CA MET A 46 4.93 8.12 3.33
C MET A 46 4.58 9.02 4.52
N ILE A 47 3.62 8.59 5.33
CA ILE A 47 3.25 9.24 6.58
C ILE A 47 3.49 8.23 7.69
N TYR A 48 4.48 8.52 8.54
CA TYR A 48 4.83 7.63 9.65
C TYR A 48 3.90 7.85 10.84
N SER A 49 3.53 6.76 11.51
CA SER A 49 2.72 6.83 12.72
C SER A 49 3.36 7.74 13.76
N GLY A 50 2.63 8.75 14.23
CA GLY A 50 3.12 9.72 15.20
C GLY A 50 3.96 10.86 14.63
N ASN A 51 4.23 10.89 13.32
CA ASN A 51 4.88 12.00 12.64
C ASN A 51 3.91 12.65 11.62
N PRO A 52 3.53 13.92 11.80
CA PRO A 52 2.63 14.60 10.88
C PRO A 52 3.29 15.03 9.56
N GLU A 53 4.62 15.00 9.46
CA GLU A 53 5.33 15.43 8.26
C GLU A 53 5.43 14.29 7.23
N PRO A 54 4.93 14.50 6.00
CA PRO A 54 4.96 13.48 4.96
C PRO A 54 6.31 13.47 4.21
N ASP A 55 6.89 12.28 4.05
CA ASP A 55 8.09 12.09 3.25
C ASP A 55 7.73 11.79 1.79
N ARG A 56 8.34 12.51 0.85
CA ARG A 56 8.17 12.22 -0.57
C ARG A 56 9.00 11.01 -0.97
N CYS A 57 8.34 10.00 -1.52
CA CYS A 57 9.00 8.78 -2.00
C CYS A 57 9.16 8.79 -3.53
N ILE A 58 10.15 8.05 -4.00
CA ILE A 58 10.35 7.73 -5.41
C ILE A 58 10.35 6.21 -5.59
N VAL A 59 9.84 5.75 -6.73
CA VAL A 59 9.93 4.34 -7.09
C VAL A 59 11.35 4.06 -7.58
N LEU A 60 12.09 3.25 -6.84
CA LEU A 60 13.44 2.84 -7.23
C LEU A 60 13.43 1.61 -8.16
N SER A 61 12.48 0.70 -7.94
CA SER A 61 12.37 -0.54 -8.70
C SER A 61 10.97 -1.13 -8.55
N THR A 62 10.50 -1.83 -9.59
CA THR A 62 9.27 -2.61 -9.56
C THR A 62 9.61 -4.06 -9.84
N SER A 63 8.99 -4.98 -9.09
CA SER A 63 9.15 -6.42 -9.28
C SER A 63 7.78 -7.08 -9.28
N THR A 64 7.55 -7.94 -10.26
CA THR A 64 6.35 -8.78 -10.33
C THR A 64 6.72 -10.14 -9.76
N TYR A 65 5.94 -10.63 -8.80
CA TYR A 65 6.08 -11.97 -8.25
C TYR A 65 4.95 -12.84 -8.80
N GLU A 66 5.29 -14.06 -9.21
CA GLU A 66 4.31 -15.09 -9.55
C GLU A 66 3.43 -15.35 -8.31
N ILE A 67 2.12 -15.17 -8.44
CA ILE A 67 1.18 -15.48 -7.35
C ILE A 67 0.99 -16.99 -7.34
N THR A 68 1.60 -17.67 -6.37
CA THR A 68 1.27 -19.08 -6.11
C THR A 68 -0.19 -19.15 -5.65
N GLN A 69 -1.04 -19.83 -6.42
CA GLN A 69 -2.36 -20.21 -5.93
C GLN A 69 -2.19 -21.19 -4.77
N LEU A 70 -2.51 -20.75 -3.56
CA LEU A 70 -2.59 -21.67 -2.42
C LEU A 70 -3.77 -22.62 -2.66
N PRO A 71 -3.62 -23.94 -2.48
CA PRO A 71 -4.73 -24.86 -2.60
C PRO A 71 -5.84 -24.43 -1.63
N ARG A 72 -6.99 -24.06 -2.19
CA ARG A 72 -8.17 -23.68 -1.41
C ARG A 72 -8.85 -24.97 -0.96
N TYR A 73 -9.18 -25.08 0.32
CA TYR A 73 -10.07 -26.12 0.78
C TYR A 73 -11.47 -25.88 0.21
N GLU A 74 -11.93 -26.77 -0.67
CA GLU A 74 -13.32 -26.80 -1.11
C GLU A 74 -14.12 -27.60 -0.08
N LYS A 75 -15.15 -26.97 0.49
CA LYS A 75 -16.06 -27.68 1.39
C LYS A 75 -16.83 -28.71 0.55
N PRO A 76 -16.87 -29.99 0.94
CA PRO A 76 -17.65 -31.00 0.22
C PRO A 76 -19.12 -30.60 0.15
N ASP A 77 -19.75 -30.81 -1.00
CA ASP A 77 -21.21 -30.74 -1.12
C ASP A 77 -21.82 -31.87 -0.26
N VAL A 78 -22.85 -31.52 0.50
CA VAL A 78 -23.56 -32.40 1.46
C VAL A 78 -24.47 -33.38 0.72
#